data_AF-A0A379W6C7-F1
#
_entry.id   AF-A0A379W6C7-F1
#
_cell.length_a   1.000
_cell.length_b   1.000
_cell.length_c   1.000
_cell.angle_alpha   90.00
_cell.angle_beta   90.00
_cell.angle_gamma   90.00
#
_symmetry.space_group_name_H-M   'P 1'
#
loop_
_entity.id
_entity.type
_entity.pdbx_description
1 polymer ?
#
loop_
_entity_poly.entity_id
_entity_poly.type
_entity_poly.pdbx_seq_one_letter_code
_entity_poly.pdbx_strand_id
1 'polypeptide(L)'
;MSLPRPTQDIPARWLVSTIDNALAMLHAGALHINCPFAEPLYGDMNDTGLVWQQRLGDWWQDEKPWLREARRLESDKQRDWFFWRQKRGVVVAGRMSAEEGKKVAQWAQTLGWPLIGDVLSQTGQPLPCADLWLGNAKAVTELQQAQIVVQLGSSLTGKRLLQWQGNLRAGRVLGNRQY
;
A
#
# COMPACT_ATOMS: atom_id res chain seq x y z
N MET A 1 -7.93 0.51 18.29
CA MET A 1 -9.23 0.94 18.85
C MET A 1 -9.51 0.19 20.15
N SER A 2 -10.40 0.71 20.99
CA SER A 2 -10.80 0.08 22.25
C SER A 2 -12.29 -0.16 22.26
N LEU A 3 -12.71 -1.40 22.44
CA LEU A 3 -14.11 -1.73 22.63
C LEU A 3 -14.52 -1.40 24.08
N PRO A 4 -15.77 -0.98 24.30
CA PRO A 4 -16.33 -0.89 25.64
C PRO A 4 -16.42 -2.29 26.26
N ARG A 5 -16.55 -2.35 27.59
CA ARG A 5 -16.85 -3.61 28.27
C ARG A 5 -18.15 -4.20 27.72
N PRO A 6 -18.21 -5.52 27.44
CA PRO A 6 -19.42 -6.15 26.94
C PRO A 6 -20.61 -5.90 27.87
N THR A 7 -21.71 -5.41 27.29
CA THR A 7 -23.02 -5.29 27.94
C THR A 7 -24.11 -5.49 26.88
N GLN A 8 -25.26 -6.02 27.28
CA GLN A 8 -26.41 -6.18 26.39
C GLN A 8 -27.07 -4.83 26.05
N ASP A 9 -26.77 -3.76 26.78
CA ASP A 9 -27.23 -2.40 26.48
C ASP A 9 -26.62 -1.83 25.19
N ILE A 10 -25.43 -2.32 24.82
CA ILE A 10 -24.76 -1.96 23.57
C ILE A 10 -25.23 -2.93 22.50
N PRO A 11 -25.93 -2.49 21.44
CA PRO A 11 -26.51 -3.41 20.46
C PRO A 11 -25.47 -4.25 19.70
N ALA A 12 -25.78 -5.53 19.42
CA ALA A 12 -24.93 -6.40 18.61
C ALA A 12 -24.55 -5.80 17.26
N ARG A 13 -25.53 -5.15 16.58
CA ARG A 13 -25.32 -4.43 15.33
C ARG A 13 -24.25 -3.33 15.42
N TRP A 14 -24.14 -2.66 16.58
CA TRP A 14 -23.14 -1.61 16.79
C TRP A 14 -21.75 -2.22 16.86
N LEU A 15 -21.60 -3.34 17.57
CA LEU A 15 -20.31 -4.02 17.70
C LEU A 15 -19.79 -4.47 16.33
N VAL A 16 -20.62 -5.19 15.55
CA VAL A 16 -20.21 -5.67 14.22
C VAL A 16 -19.96 -4.52 13.25
N SER A 17 -20.79 -3.47 13.26
CA SER A 17 -20.58 -2.28 12.41
C SER A 17 -19.29 -1.54 12.76
N THR A 18 -18.91 -1.48 14.03
CA THR A 18 -17.69 -0.81 14.47
C THR A 18 -16.45 -1.57 14.00
N ILE A 19 -16.48 -2.90 14.06
CA ILE A 19 -15.41 -3.75 13.55
C ILE A 19 -15.33 -3.64 12.02
N ASP A 20 -16.46 -3.74 11.33
CA ASP A 20 -16.55 -3.63 9.88
C ASP A 20 -16.00 -2.29 9.39
N ASN A 21 -16.37 -1.18 10.03
CA ASN A 21 -15.84 0.14 9.68
C ASN A 21 -14.32 0.22 9.92
N ALA A 22 -13.83 -0.29 11.06
CA ALA A 22 -12.41 -0.29 11.35
C ALA A 22 -11.60 -1.10 10.32
N LEU A 23 -12.13 -2.24 9.86
CA LEU A 23 -11.55 -3.04 8.79
C LEU A 23 -11.65 -2.35 7.42
N ALA A 24 -12.79 -1.74 7.10
CA ALA A 24 -13.01 -0.97 5.89
C ALA A 24 -12.06 0.22 5.75
N MET A 25 -11.71 0.87 6.86
CA MET A 25 -10.76 1.98 6.90
C MET A 25 -9.29 1.53 6.87
N LEU A 26 -9.00 0.24 7.09
CA LEU A 26 -7.64 -0.29 7.11
C LEU A 26 -7.13 -0.52 5.68
N HIS A 27 -6.44 0.48 5.14
CA HIS A 27 -5.85 0.39 3.81
C HIS A 27 -4.58 -0.49 3.79
N ALA A 28 -3.77 -0.41 4.85
CA ALA A 28 -2.57 -1.21 5.06
C ALA A 28 -2.19 -1.22 6.55
N GLY A 29 -1.41 -2.22 6.96
CA GLY A 29 -0.91 -2.35 8.34
C GLY A 29 -1.76 -3.28 9.21
N ALA A 30 -1.66 -3.10 10.53
CA ALA A 30 -2.34 -3.94 11.52
C ALA A 30 -3.41 -3.15 12.28
N LEU A 31 -4.52 -3.80 12.60
CA LEU A 31 -5.58 -3.28 13.46
C LEU A 31 -5.48 -3.89 14.86
N HIS A 32 -5.19 -3.05 15.86
CA HIS A 32 -5.24 -3.47 17.27
C HIS A 32 -6.63 -3.17 17.86
N ILE A 33 -7.26 -4.18 18.47
CA ILE A 33 -8.55 -4.07 19.14
C ILE A 33 -8.38 -4.49 20.60
N ASN A 34 -8.57 -3.56 21.53
CA ASN A 34 -8.59 -3.85 22.96
C ASN A 34 -9.99 -4.28 23.40
N CYS A 35 -10.10 -5.45 24.04
CA CYS A 35 -11.37 -6.07 24.43
C CYS A 35 -11.39 -6.32 25.95
N PRO A 36 -11.95 -5.42 26.78
CA PRO A 36 -11.98 -5.60 28.22
C PRO A 36 -13.11 -6.54 28.63
N PHE A 37 -12.77 -7.67 29.24
CA PHE A 37 -13.73 -8.60 29.85
C PHE A 37 -13.64 -8.52 31.38
N ALA A 38 -14.80 -8.49 32.04
CA ALA A 38 -14.86 -8.54 33.50
C ALA A 38 -14.96 -10.00 33.96
N GLU A 39 -14.41 -10.31 35.12
CA GLU A 39 -14.63 -11.60 35.79
C GLU A 39 -16.11 -11.77 36.17
N PRO A 40 -16.63 -13.02 36.22
CA PRO A 40 -15.91 -14.28 36.01
C PRO A 40 -15.68 -14.62 34.52
N LEU A 41 -14.49 -15.14 34.21
CA LEU A 41 -14.12 -15.58 32.84
C LEU A 41 -14.40 -17.06 32.56
N TYR A 42 -14.77 -17.82 33.60
CA TYR A 42 -15.05 -19.25 33.54
C TYR A 42 -16.46 -19.54 34.03
N GLY A 43 -17.12 -20.52 33.40
CA GLY A 43 -18.48 -20.95 33.71
C GLY A 43 -19.07 -21.71 32.53
N ASP A 44 -20.16 -22.44 32.77
CA ASP A 44 -20.88 -23.12 31.69
C ASP A 44 -21.62 -22.11 30.82
N MET A 45 -21.68 -22.39 29.51
CA MET A 45 -22.50 -21.58 28.60
C MET A 45 -23.97 -21.74 28.97
N ASN A 46 -24.64 -20.60 29.07
CA ASN A 46 -26.08 -20.49 29.26
C ASN A 46 -26.66 -19.54 28.21
N ASP A 47 -27.97 -19.29 28.26
CA ASP A 47 -28.64 -18.43 27.27
C ASP A 47 -28.34 -16.93 27.43
N THR A 48 -27.40 -16.55 28.31
CA THR A 48 -27.01 -15.15 28.52
C THR A 48 -26.45 -14.57 27.22
N GLY A 49 -27.12 -13.54 26.70
CA GLY A 49 -26.71 -12.87 25.47
C GLY A 49 -27.22 -13.52 24.18
N LEU A 50 -27.94 -14.66 24.25
CA LEU A 50 -28.47 -15.32 23.06
C LEU A 50 -29.46 -14.42 22.30
N VAL A 51 -30.42 -13.81 23.01
CA VAL A 51 -31.38 -12.85 22.41
C VAL A 51 -30.68 -11.64 21.81
N TRP A 52 -29.57 -11.21 22.43
CA TRP A 52 -28.75 -10.10 21.93
C TRP A 52 -28.04 -10.47 20.61
N GLN A 53 -27.48 -11.68 20.52
CA GLN A 53 -26.83 -12.19 19.30
C GLN A 53 -27.84 -12.42 18.16
N GLN A 54 -29.02 -12.95 18.49
CA GLN A 54 -30.10 -13.19 17.52
C GLN A 54 -30.62 -11.91 16.85
N ARG A 55 -30.35 -10.72 17.39
CA ARG A 55 -30.67 -9.45 16.73
C ARG A 55 -29.91 -9.23 15.41
N LEU A 56 -28.85 -9.99 15.15
CA LEU A 56 -28.17 -10.01 13.86
C LEU A 56 -28.88 -10.91 12.83
N GLY A 57 -29.87 -11.71 13.25
CA GLY A 57 -30.70 -12.53 12.37
C GLY A 57 -29.87 -13.48 11.51
N ASP A 58 -30.21 -13.53 10.21
CA ASP A 58 -29.56 -14.42 9.24
C ASP A 58 -28.13 -14.01 8.89
N TRP A 59 -27.62 -12.88 9.40
CA TRP A 59 -26.23 -12.47 9.18
C TRP A 59 -25.22 -13.51 9.67
N TRP A 60 -25.55 -14.30 10.70
CA TRP A 60 -24.73 -15.42 11.15
C TRP A 60 -24.51 -16.51 10.07
N GLN A 61 -25.32 -16.51 9.01
CA GLN A 61 -25.26 -17.43 7.88
C GLN A 61 -24.80 -16.72 6.58
N ASP A 62 -24.50 -15.42 6.63
CA ASP A 62 -23.97 -14.65 5.49
C ASP A 62 -22.44 -14.71 5.48
N GLU A 63 -21.84 -14.62 4.29
CA GLU A 63 -20.38 -14.59 4.10
C GLU A 63 -19.85 -13.15 4.07
N LYS A 64 -20.74 -12.16 4.18
CA LYS A 64 -20.42 -10.75 3.93
C LYS A 64 -20.48 -9.91 5.21
N PRO A 65 -19.70 -8.81 5.28
CA PRO A 65 -19.76 -7.86 6.40
C PRO A 65 -21.17 -7.31 6.61
N TRP A 66 -21.51 -7.02 7.87
CA TRP A 66 -22.77 -6.42 8.27
C TRP A 66 -22.89 -4.99 7.72
N LEU A 67 -21.84 -4.19 7.89
CA LEU A 67 -21.68 -2.88 7.28
C LEU A 67 -20.64 -2.95 6.16
N ARG A 68 -21.04 -2.59 4.94
CA ARG A 68 -20.13 -2.55 3.78
C ARG A 68 -19.77 -1.12 3.45
N GLU A 69 -18.62 -0.69 3.93
CA GLU A 69 -18.01 0.57 3.54
C GLU A 69 -16.76 0.24 2.73
N ALA A 70 -16.73 0.63 1.45
CA ALA A 70 -15.58 0.38 0.59
C ALA A 70 -14.92 1.72 0.27
N ARG A 71 -13.92 2.11 1.07
CA ARG A 71 -13.17 3.32 0.80
C ARG A 71 -12.03 3.00 -0.16
N ARG A 72 -12.14 3.48 -1.39
CA ARG A 72 -11.02 3.45 -2.36
C ARG A 72 -10.24 4.75 -2.24
N LEU A 73 -9.05 4.67 -1.68
CA LEU A 73 -8.05 5.73 -1.82
C LEU A 73 -7.26 5.48 -3.10
N GLU A 74 -7.80 5.99 -4.21
CA GLU A 74 -7.11 6.01 -5.50
C GLU A 74 -6.73 7.46 -5.83
N SER A 75 -5.52 7.66 -6.36
CA SER A 75 -5.13 8.96 -6.89
C SER A 75 -5.78 9.21 -8.24
N ASP A 76 -6.17 10.45 -8.50
CA ASP A 76 -6.67 10.85 -9.81
C ASP A 76 -5.65 10.58 -10.93
N LYS A 77 -6.17 10.18 -12.09
CA LYS A 77 -5.35 10.02 -13.29
C LYS A 77 -4.68 11.35 -13.65
N GLN A 78 -3.38 11.31 -13.88
CA GLN A 78 -2.60 12.48 -14.27
C GLN A 78 -2.92 12.85 -15.72
N ARG A 79 -3.67 13.94 -15.93
CA ARG A 79 -4.13 14.38 -17.25
C ARG A 79 -2.98 14.69 -18.21
N ASP A 80 -1.88 15.21 -17.68
CA ASP A 80 -0.70 15.61 -18.46
C ASP A 80 0.24 14.45 -18.77
N TRP A 81 -0.13 13.21 -18.41
CA TRP A 81 0.71 12.03 -18.63
C TRP A 81 1.12 11.84 -20.10
N PHE A 82 0.22 12.16 -21.03
CA PHE A 82 0.50 12.08 -22.47
C PHE A 82 1.64 13.01 -22.91
N PHE A 83 1.83 14.14 -22.23
CA PHE A 83 2.94 15.05 -22.45
C PHE A 83 4.22 14.52 -21.78
N TRP A 84 4.12 14.07 -20.53
CA TRP A 84 5.26 13.60 -19.75
C TRP A 84 5.90 12.34 -20.31
N ARG A 85 5.11 11.40 -20.83
CA ARG A 85 5.62 10.14 -21.42
C ARG A 85 6.50 10.35 -22.67
N GLN A 86 6.44 11.54 -23.28
CA GLN A 86 7.27 11.90 -24.44
C GLN A 86 8.61 12.54 -24.04
N LYS A 87 8.83 12.81 -22.75
CA LYS A 87 10.08 13.40 -22.24
C LYS A 87 11.13 12.32 -21.99
N ARG A 88 12.38 12.75 -21.77
CA ARG A 88 13.44 11.87 -21.27
C ARG A 88 13.13 11.49 -19.83
N GLY A 89 12.66 10.28 -19.60
CA GLY A 89 12.31 9.78 -18.29
C GLY A 89 13.23 8.68 -17.79
N VAL A 90 13.21 8.47 -16.47
CA VAL A 90 13.86 7.33 -15.80
C VAL A 90 12.79 6.63 -14.97
N VAL A 91 12.77 5.30 -15.03
CA VAL A 91 11.89 4.49 -14.18
C VAL A 91 12.69 3.92 -13.02
N VAL A 92 12.19 4.09 -11.81
CA VAL A 92 12.74 3.45 -10.61
C VAL A 92 11.70 2.48 -10.07
N ALA A 93 12.08 1.21 -9.90
CA ALA A 93 11.21 0.17 -9.39
C ALA A 93 11.69 -0.29 -8.00
N GLY A 94 10.93 0.03 -6.96
CA GLY A 94 11.13 -0.48 -5.60
C GLY A 94 10.37 -1.79 -5.35
N ARG A 95 10.04 -2.05 -4.09
CA ARG A 95 9.26 -3.23 -3.70
C ARG A 95 7.86 -3.22 -4.32
N MET A 96 7.51 -4.31 -4.99
CA MET A 96 6.21 -4.57 -5.60
C MET A 96 5.97 -6.09 -5.70
N SER A 97 4.85 -6.52 -6.27
CA SER A 97 4.60 -7.93 -6.57
C SER A 97 5.36 -8.38 -7.82
N ALA A 98 5.54 -9.70 -7.97
CA ALA A 98 6.21 -10.28 -9.13
C ALA A 98 5.48 -9.99 -10.46
N GLU A 99 4.15 -9.90 -10.43
CA GLU A 99 3.36 -9.57 -11.61
C GLU A 99 3.52 -8.10 -12.00
N GLU A 100 3.50 -7.19 -11.01
CA GLU A 100 3.75 -5.77 -11.24
C GLU A 100 5.16 -5.52 -11.78
N GLY A 101 6.18 -6.23 -11.25
CA GLY A 101 7.55 -6.14 -11.73
C GLY A 101 7.69 -6.41 -13.23
N LYS A 102 7.03 -7.47 -13.74
CA LYS A 102 7.01 -7.78 -15.17
C LYS A 102 6.33 -6.68 -15.99
N LYS A 103 5.19 -6.16 -15.51
CA LYS A 103 4.46 -5.08 -16.17
C LYS A 103 5.28 -3.79 -16.23
N VAL A 104 5.96 -3.43 -15.14
CA VAL A 104 6.84 -2.25 -15.06
C VAL A 104 8.03 -2.39 -16.02
N ALA A 105 8.63 -3.57 -16.09
CA ALA A 105 9.73 -3.83 -17.04
C ALA A 105 9.30 -3.63 -18.49
N GLN A 106 8.18 -4.24 -18.89
CA GLN A 106 7.62 -4.09 -20.23
C GLN A 106 7.23 -2.63 -20.54
N TRP A 107 6.66 -1.93 -19.55
CA TRP A 107 6.25 -0.55 -19.69
C TRP A 107 7.44 0.41 -19.86
N ALA A 108 8.49 0.26 -19.05
CA ALA A 108 9.71 1.04 -19.17
C ALA A 108 10.39 0.81 -20.54
N GLN A 109 10.43 -0.45 -20.99
CA GLN A 109 10.94 -0.81 -22.32
C GLN A 109 10.13 -0.14 -23.44
N THR A 110 8.80 -0.14 -23.34
CA THR A 110 7.91 0.50 -24.33
C THR A 110 8.13 2.01 -24.40
N LEU A 111 8.42 2.67 -23.27
CA LEU A 111 8.75 4.10 -23.23
C LEU A 111 10.18 4.40 -23.70
N GLY A 112 11.04 3.37 -23.84
CA GLY A 112 12.47 3.55 -24.09
C GLY A 112 13.20 4.22 -22.93
N TRP A 113 12.66 4.14 -21.71
CA TRP A 113 13.24 4.76 -20.52
C TRP A 113 14.14 3.76 -19.78
N PRO A 114 15.32 4.16 -19.29
CA PRO A 114 16.14 3.30 -18.44
C PRO A 114 15.39 2.92 -17.17
N LEU A 115 15.44 1.62 -16.84
CA LEU A 115 14.81 1.05 -15.65
C LEU A 115 15.89 0.70 -14.61
N ILE A 116 15.82 1.36 -13.46
CA ILE A 116 16.62 1.06 -12.29
C ILE A 116 15.77 0.22 -11.34
N GLY A 117 15.98 -1.10 -11.37
CA GLY A 117 15.22 -2.06 -10.56
C GLY A 117 15.92 -2.41 -9.25
N ASP A 118 15.24 -2.21 -8.13
CA ASP A 118 15.64 -2.74 -6.84
C ASP A 118 15.56 -4.28 -6.82
N VAL A 119 16.31 -4.94 -5.93
CA VAL A 119 16.23 -6.40 -5.75
C VAL A 119 14.81 -6.85 -5.37
N LEU A 120 14.05 -5.99 -4.70
CA LEU A 120 12.67 -6.24 -4.29
C LEU A 120 11.63 -5.98 -5.39
N SER A 121 12.04 -5.62 -6.61
CA SER A 121 11.12 -5.23 -7.69
C SER A 121 10.68 -6.37 -8.61
N GLN A 122 11.41 -7.49 -8.65
CA GLN A 122 11.20 -8.61 -9.59
C GLN A 122 11.08 -8.20 -11.07
N THR A 123 11.68 -7.07 -11.46
CA THR A 123 11.66 -6.55 -12.83
C THR A 123 12.59 -7.31 -13.79
N GLY A 124 13.37 -8.25 -13.28
CA GLY A 124 14.48 -8.89 -14.01
C GLY A 124 15.74 -8.02 -14.09
N GLN A 125 15.70 -6.79 -13.58
CA GLN A 125 16.84 -5.86 -13.50
C GLN A 125 17.60 -5.71 -14.83
N PRO A 126 16.98 -5.15 -15.89
CA PRO A 126 17.60 -5.06 -17.22
C PRO A 126 18.90 -4.25 -17.25
N LEU A 127 19.08 -3.35 -16.29
CA LEU A 127 20.34 -2.66 -16.00
C LEU A 127 20.87 -3.14 -14.63
N PRO A 128 21.47 -4.33 -14.55
CA PRO A 128 21.86 -4.94 -13.28
C PRO A 128 23.00 -4.15 -12.62
N CYS A 129 23.28 -4.47 -11.35
CA CYS A 129 24.38 -3.86 -10.59
C CYS A 129 24.29 -2.33 -10.50
N ALA A 130 23.08 -1.78 -10.39
CA ALA A 130 22.84 -0.33 -10.30
C ALA A 130 23.65 0.36 -9.22
N ASP A 131 23.83 -0.27 -8.06
CA ASP A 131 24.62 0.30 -6.98
C ASP A 131 26.12 0.45 -7.33
N LEU A 132 26.63 -0.26 -8.34
CA LEU A 132 27.99 -0.09 -8.84
C LEU A 132 28.05 1.03 -9.88
N TRP A 133 27.25 0.95 -10.95
CA TRP A 133 27.38 1.88 -12.07
C TRP A 133 26.82 3.28 -11.76
N LEU A 134 25.89 3.42 -10.81
CA LEU A 134 25.48 4.74 -10.28
C LEU A 134 26.63 5.46 -9.57
N GLY A 135 27.72 4.76 -9.30
CA GLY A 135 28.97 5.36 -8.83
C GLY A 135 29.83 5.99 -9.90
N ASN A 136 29.53 5.74 -11.17
CA ASN A 136 30.28 6.27 -12.29
C ASN A 136 29.72 7.65 -12.67
N ALA A 137 30.58 8.67 -12.68
CA ALA A 137 30.21 10.03 -13.04
C ALA A 137 29.52 10.11 -14.41
N LYS A 138 29.92 9.28 -15.39
CA LYS A 138 29.29 9.26 -16.72
C LYS A 138 27.82 8.87 -16.65
N ALA A 139 27.48 7.84 -15.87
CA ALA A 139 26.10 7.40 -15.70
C ALA A 139 25.26 8.46 -14.99
N VAL A 140 25.81 9.10 -13.96
CA VAL A 140 25.14 10.18 -13.24
C VAL A 140 24.88 11.38 -14.17
N THR A 141 25.87 11.79 -14.97
CA THR A 141 25.72 12.87 -15.95
C THR A 141 24.65 12.56 -16.99
N GLU A 142 24.55 11.32 -17.47
CA GLU A 142 23.49 10.90 -18.39
C GLU A 142 22.11 10.99 -17.73
N LEU A 143 21.98 10.47 -16.50
CA LEU A 143 20.73 10.51 -15.74
C LEU A 143 20.30 11.95 -15.36
N GLN A 144 21.23 12.91 -15.28
CA GLN A 144 20.89 14.32 -15.04
C GLN A 144 20.10 14.96 -16.19
N GLN A 145 20.19 14.39 -17.40
CA GLN A 145 19.39 14.82 -18.55
C GLN A 145 17.92 14.43 -18.45
N ALA A 146 17.59 13.52 -17.51
CA ALA A 146 16.21 13.11 -17.24
C ALA A 146 15.38 14.30 -16.78
N GLN A 147 14.26 14.49 -17.45
CA GLN A 147 13.28 15.55 -17.18
C GLN A 147 12.23 15.10 -16.18
N ILE A 148 12.00 13.78 -16.10
CA ILE A 148 11.03 13.14 -15.21
C ILE A 148 11.61 11.83 -14.66
N VAL A 149 11.33 11.56 -13.39
CA VAL A 149 11.56 10.27 -12.74
C VAL A 149 10.23 9.77 -12.24
N VAL A 150 9.86 8.57 -12.66
CA VAL A 150 8.65 7.88 -12.19
C VAL A 150 9.09 6.71 -11.32
N GLN A 151 8.75 6.79 -10.04
CA GLN A 151 9.02 5.70 -9.10
C GLN A 151 7.74 4.88 -8.87
N LEU A 152 7.86 3.56 -9.07
CA LEU A 152 6.82 2.59 -8.71
C LEU A 152 7.35 1.72 -7.58
N GLY A 153 6.56 1.56 -6.51
CA GLY A 153 7.00 0.91 -5.28
C GLY A 153 7.90 1.79 -4.40
N SER A 154 8.35 1.23 -3.28
CA SER A 154 9.13 1.93 -2.25
C SER A 154 10.19 1.00 -1.63
N SER A 155 10.81 1.39 -0.52
CA SER A 155 11.81 0.57 0.19
C SER A 155 13.03 0.20 -0.68
N LEU A 156 13.65 1.20 -1.31
CA LEU A 156 14.88 1.02 -2.08
C LEU A 156 16.03 0.58 -1.16
N THR A 157 16.80 -0.40 -1.62
CA THR A 157 17.88 -1.05 -0.87
C THR A 157 19.26 -0.50 -1.23
N GLY A 158 19.46 -0.05 -2.48
CA GLY A 158 20.74 0.46 -2.97
C GLY A 158 21.12 1.82 -2.37
N LYS A 159 22.29 1.90 -1.73
CA LYS A 159 22.83 3.14 -1.15
C LYS A 159 23.05 4.22 -2.22
N ARG A 160 23.64 3.86 -3.36
CA ARG A 160 23.90 4.83 -4.44
C ARG A 160 22.62 5.29 -5.13
N LEU A 161 21.62 4.42 -5.21
CA LEU A 161 20.30 4.77 -5.73
C LEU A 161 19.61 5.81 -4.84
N LEU A 162 19.64 5.60 -3.52
CA LEU A 162 19.12 6.57 -2.54
C LEU A 162 19.88 7.90 -2.61
N GLN A 163 21.21 7.87 -2.75
CA GLN A 163 22.03 9.08 -2.91
C GLN A 163 21.69 9.83 -4.21
N TRP A 164 21.59 9.11 -5.33
CA TRP A 164 21.20 9.69 -6.61
C TRP A 164 19.81 10.34 -6.54
N GLN A 165 18.85 9.65 -5.91
CA GLN A 165 17.50 10.18 -5.71
C GLN A 165 17.48 11.43 -4.81
N GLY A 166 18.29 11.45 -3.75
CA GLY A 166 18.43 12.62 -2.86
C GLY A 166 19.00 13.85 -3.57
N ASN A 167 19.75 13.66 -4.65
CA ASN A 167 20.33 14.75 -5.46
C ASN A 167 19.38 15.25 -6.57
N LEU A 168 18.22 14.62 -6.77
CA LEU A 168 17.22 15.10 -7.73
C LEU A 168 16.57 16.39 -7.21
N ARG A 169 16.51 17.43 -8.05
CA ARG A 169 15.83 18.69 -7.70
C ARG A 169 14.32 18.46 -7.53
N ALA A 170 13.74 19.07 -6.48
CA ALA A 170 12.31 19.05 -6.20
C ALA A 170 11.53 19.58 -7.42
N GLY A 171 10.76 18.69 -8.06
CA GLY A 171 10.05 18.97 -9.32
C GLY A 171 10.20 17.86 -10.36
N ARG A 172 11.15 16.94 -10.21
CA ARG A 172 11.39 15.82 -11.15
C ARG A 172 10.84 14.46 -10.72
N VAL A 173 10.23 14.33 -9.53
CA VAL A 173 9.74 13.05 -9.00
C VAL A 173 8.22 13.06 -8.96
N LEU A 174 7.57 12.29 -9.84
CA LEU A 174 6.16 11.95 -9.71
C LEU A 174 6.07 10.62 -8.98
N GLY A 175 5.79 10.68 -7.68
CA GLY A 175 5.65 9.51 -6.80
C GLY A 175 5.15 9.90 -5.42
N ASN A 176 4.30 9.07 -4.83
CA ASN A 176 3.66 9.30 -3.53
C ASN A 176 4.72 9.55 -2.43
N ARG A 177 4.95 10.82 -2.08
CA ARG A 177 5.45 11.17 -0.75
C ARG A 177 4.28 11.03 0.21
N GLN A 178 4.05 9.82 0.70
CA GLN A 178 3.30 9.67 1.94
C GLN A 178 4.26 9.98 3.09
N TYR A 179 3.98 11.06 3.80
CA TYR A 179 4.49 11.31 5.14
C TYR A 179 3.80 10.36 6.13
#